data_AF-A0AAF0F3N5-F1
#
_entry.id   AF-A0AAF0F3N5-F1
#
_cell.length_a   1.000
_cell.length_b   1.000
_cell.length_c   1.000
_cell.angle_alpha   90.00
_cell.angle_beta   90.00
_cell.angle_gamma   90.00
#
_symmetry.space_group_name_H-M   'P 1'
#
loop_
_entity.id
_entity.type
_entity.pdbx_description
1 polymer ?
#
loop_
_entity_poly.entity_id
_entity_poly.type
_entity_poly.pdbx_seq_one_letter_code
_entity_poly.pdbx_strand_id
1 'polypeptide(L)'
;MIPRPGPSARSLAAATTRQICTSSACAQAPRPPKLVPYAHVLAGTATPKTPIDVARIYPDHPLMRFFQRVPVEVPKAGTQGKHSDERDTLQVPQAVTESDLGKDYSSRSWLAPELRRKSSVDLHNLWYVLLIERNRLATSWEEIKRHNAEGAAHMLGESLSYRHHRFVLNERRLALIEAQKKVRQESITPSLGDDGELFEAQPSA
;
A
#
# COMPACT_ATOMS: atom_id res chain seq x y z
N MET A 1 13.00 -26.46 -87.78
CA MET A 1 12.12 -25.35 -87.33
C MET A 1 11.42 -25.83 -86.07
N ILE A 2 11.93 -25.47 -84.89
CA ILE A 2 11.47 -25.95 -83.58
C ILE A 2 11.01 -24.71 -82.79
N PRO A 3 9.79 -24.67 -82.23
CA PRO A 3 9.28 -23.48 -81.55
C PRO A 3 9.89 -23.34 -80.15
N ARG A 4 10.21 -22.09 -79.78
CA ARG A 4 10.68 -21.71 -78.44
C ARG A 4 9.53 -21.82 -77.42
N PRO A 5 9.78 -22.28 -76.18
CA PRO A 5 8.81 -22.21 -75.10
C PRO A 5 8.67 -20.78 -74.57
N GLY A 6 7.43 -20.34 -74.34
CA GLY A 6 7.10 -19.04 -73.77
C GLY A 6 7.43 -18.91 -72.27
N PRO A 7 7.48 -17.68 -71.72
CA PRO A 7 7.83 -17.46 -70.33
C PRO A 7 6.74 -17.95 -69.38
N SER A 8 7.13 -18.83 -68.45
CA SER A 8 6.35 -19.26 -67.31
C SER A 8 6.13 -18.08 -66.36
N ALA A 9 4.88 -17.63 -66.22
CA ALA A 9 4.49 -16.65 -65.22
C ALA A 9 4.54 -17.32 -63.82
N ARG A 10 5.65 -17.14 -63.11
CA ARG A 10 5.72 -17.42 -61.68
C ARG A 10 4.83 -16.42 -60.96
N SER A 11 3.68 -16.88 -60.48
CA SER A 11 2.84 -16.17 -59.51
C SER A 11 3.69 -15.89 -58.26
N LEU A 12 4.08 -14.63 -58.09
CA LEU A 12 4.64 -14.15 -56.83
C LEU A 12 3.48 -14.10 -55.84
N ALA A 13 3.33 -15.17 -55.05
CA ALA A 13 2.47 -15.16 -53.88
C ALA A 13 2.97 -14.05 -52.96
N ALA A 14 2.25 -12.93 -52.95
CA ALA A 14 2.50 -11.82 -52.05
C ALA A 14 2.33 -12.35 -50.62
N ALA A 15 3.44 -12.55 -49.93
CA ALA A 15 3.46 -12.77 -48.50
C ALA A 15 2.84 -11.53 -47.83
N THR A 16 1.55 -11.62 -47.52
CA THR A 16 0.82 -10.61 -46.76
C THR A 16 1.38 -10.63 -45.35
N THR A 17 2.46 -9.88 -45.13
CA THR A 17 2.89 -9.53 -43.80
C THR A 17 1.79 -8.65 -43.22
N ARG A 18 0.94 -9.21 -42.36
CA ARG A 18 -0.04 -8.45 -41.60
C ARG A 18 0.73 -7.50 -40.69
N GLN A 19 1.04 -6.30 -41.19
CA GLN A 19 1.46 -5.20 -40.35
C GLN A 19 0.28 -4.84 -39.45
N ILE A 20 0.40 -5.19 -38.17
CA ILE A 20 -0.52 -4.74 -37.14
C ILE A 20 -0.20 -3.25 -36.94
N CYS A 21 -0.79 -2.40 -37.79
CA CYS A 21 -0.74 -0.95 -37.63
C CYS A 21 -1.56 -0.57 -36.39
N THR A 22 -0.88 -0.35 -35.27
CA THR A 22 -1.47 0.30 -34.09
C THR A 22 -1.65 1.79 -34.37
N SER A 23 -2.69 2.15 -35.13
CA SER A 23 -3.09 3.54 -35.43
C SER A 23 -3.53 4.35 -34.20
N SER A 24 -3.57 3.75 -33.02
CA SER A 24 -3.98 4.42 -31.78
C SER A 24 -2.99 5.46 -31.28
N ALA A 25 -1.69 5.38 -31.62
CA ALA A 25 -0.70 6.34 -31.11
C ALA A 25 -0.83 7.73 -31.76
N CYS A 26 -1.22 7.81 -33.04
CA CYS A 26 -1.37 9.07 -33.77
C CYS A 26 -2.72 9.76 -33.54
N ALA A 27 -3.72 9.06 -32.99
CA ALA A 27 -5.03 9.62 -32.64
C ALA A 27 -5.15 10.04 -31.16
N GLN A 28 -4.10 9.85 -30.35
CA GLN A 28 -4.10 10.31 -28.96
C GLN A 28 -3.89 11.82 -28.88
N ALA A 29 -4.73 12.49 -28.08
CA ALA A 29 -4.56 13.91 -27.78
C ALA A 29 -3.14 14.18 -27.23
N PRO A 30 -2.50 15.32 -27.58
CA PRO A 30 -1.19 15.67 -27.05
C PRO A 30 -1.22 15.62 -25.51
N ARG A 31 -0.23 14.97 -24.90
CA ARG A 31 -0.15 14.93 -23.43
C ARG A 31 0.03 16.37 -22.93
N PRO A 32 -0.81 16.85 -22.00
CA PRO A 32 -0.64 18.18 -21.46
C PRO A 32 0.75 18.31 -20.81
N PRO A 33 1.40 19.48 -20.89
CA PRO A 33 2.70 19.68 -20.28
C PRO A 33 2.62 19.51 -18.76
N LYS A 34 3.72 19.08 -18.13
CA LYS A 34 3.78 18.93 -16.68
C LYS A 34 3.53 20.29 -16.02
N LEU A 35 2.50 20.38 -15.20
CA LEU A 35 2.16 21.59 -14.46
C LEU A 35 3.00 21.67 -13.18
N VAL A 36 3.54 22.85 -12.88
CA VAL A 36 4.26 23.15 -11.63
C VAL A 36 3.39 24.09 -10.79
N PRO A 37 3.21 23.84 -9.48
CA PRO A 37 2.41 24.72 -8.64
C PRO A 37 3.00 26.14 -8.59
N TYR A 38 2.13 27.15 -8.63
CA TYR A 38 2.53 28.57 -8.65
C TYR A 38 3.44 28.95 -7.47
N ALA A 39 3.20 28.38 -6.29
CA ALA A 39 4.03 28.58 -5.11
C ALA A 39 5.50 28.17 -5.31
N HIS A 40 5.78 27.10 -6.06
CA HIS A 40 7.16 26.70 -6.38
C HIS A 40 7.84 27.70 -7.32
N VAL A 41 7.08 28.26 -8.27
CA VAL A 41 7.59 29.29 -9.19
C VAL A 41 7.95 30.56 -8.42
N LEU A 42 7.10 30.98 -7.47
CA LEU A 42 7.37 32.13 -6.60
C LEU A 42 8.57 31.90 -5.66
N ALA A 43 8.69 30.69 -5.11
CA ALA A 43 9.77 30.36 -4.18
C ALA A 43 11.14 30.30 -4.86
N GLY A 44 11.20 30.14 -6.19
CA GLY A 44 12.46 30.06 -6.95
C GLY A 44 13.35 28.88 -6.58
N THR A 45 12.84 27.92 -5.80
CA THR A 45 13.61 26.76 -5.32
C THR A 45 13.82 25.78 -6.47
N ALA A 46 15.07 25.35 -6.68
CA ALA A 46 15.38 24.31 -7.65
C ALA A 46 14.65 23.01 -7.27
N THR A 47 13.84 22.48 -8.19
CA THR A 47 13.13 21.22 -7.95
C THR A 47 14.11 20.05 -8.02
N PRO A 48 14.13 19.16 -7.01
CA PRO A 48 14.96 17.96 -7.08
C PRO A 48 14.50 17.10 -8.25
N LYS A 49 15.47 16.63 -9.06
CA LYS A 49 15.18 15.85 -10.26
C LYS A 49 15.28 14.36 -9.99
N THR A 50 16.23 13.96 -9.14
CA THR A 50 16.47 12.57 -8.79
C THR A 50 16.02 12.30 -7.35
N PRO A 51 15.64 11.05 -7.02
CA PRO A 51 15.30 10.70 -5.64
C PRO A 51 16.52 10.80 -4.71
N ILE A 52 17.74 10.71 -5.24
CA ILE A 52 18.99 10.97 -4.50
C ILE A 52 19.06 12.44 -4.06
N ASP A 53 18.71 13.39 -4.95
CA ASP A 53 18.65 14.81 -4.61
C ASP A 53 17.60 15.06 -3.53
N VAL A 54 16.43 14.41 -3.63
CA VAL A 54 15.38 14.49 -2.61
C VAL A 54 15.92 14.04 -1.25
N ALA A 55 16.61 12.90 -1.19
CA ALA A 55 17.18 12.37 0.06
C ALA A 55 18.24 13.30 0.67
N ARG A 56 19.05 13.96 -0.17
CA ARG A 56 20.07 14.92 0.26
C ARG A 56 19.49 16.23 0.77
N ILE A 57 18.50 16.78 0.06
CA ILE A 57 17.90 18.08 0.38
C ILE A 57 16.90 17.95 1.54
N TYR A 58 16.18 16.83 1.60
CA TYR A 58 15.05 16.63 2.51
C TYR A 58 15.15 15.30 3.30
N PRO A 59 16.16 15.13 4.17
CA PRO A 59 16.37 13.87 4.89
C PRO A 59 15.23 13.50 5.84
N ASP A 60 14.64 14.49 6.53
CA ASP A 60 13.61 14.29 7.57
C ASP A 60 12.25 14.90 7.20
N HIS A 61 11.86 14.72 5.93
CA HIS A 61 10.59 15.25 5.46
C HIS A 61 9.42 14.29 5.75
N PRO A 62 8.26 14.76 6.27
CA PRO A 62 7.17 13.90 6.68
C PRO A 62 6.56 13.07 5.54
N LEU A 63 6.53 13.60 4.31
CA LEU A 63 6.07 12.84 3.14
C LEU A 63 6.97 11.65 2.80
N MET A 64 8.24 11.66 3.25
CA MET A 64 9.13 10.51 3.01
C MET A 64 8.69 9.26 3.78
N ARG A 65 7.77 9.40 4.75
CA ARG A 65 7.19 8.28 5.49
C ARG A 65 6.32 7.36 4.62
N PHE A 66 5.81 7.84 3.49
CA PHE A 66 5.03 7.01 2.56
C PHE A 66 5.91 6.13 1.66
N PHE A 67 7.23 6.31 1.70
CA PHE A 67 8.16 5.60 0.84
C PHE A 67 9.08 4.70 1.67
N GLN A 68 9.51 3.60 1.08
CA GLN A 68 10.54 2.76 1.70
C GLN A 68 11.89 3.43 1.54
N ARG A 69 12.70 3.42 2.60
CA ARG A 69 14.09 3.88 2.54
C ARG A 69 14.97 2.70 2.13
N VAL A 70 15.57 2.81 0.95
CA VAL A 70 16.48 1.80 0.41
C VAL A 70 17.90 2.36 0.44
N PRO A 71 18.88 1.62 1.01
CA PRO A 71 20.27 2.04 0.99
C PRO A 71 20.80 1.95 -0.44
N VAL A 72 21.24 3.08 -0.98
CA VAL A 72 21.85 3.19 -2.31
C VAL A 72 23.26 3.73 -2.15
N GLU A 73 24.23 3.05 -2.75
CA GLU A 73 25.60 3.55 -2.83
C GLU A 73 25.69 4.68 -3.85
N VAL A 74 26.15 5.84 -3.40
CA VAL A 74 26.31 7.02 -4.25
C VAL A 74 27.77 7.50 -4.14
N PRO A 75 28.40 7.94 -5.24
CA PRO A 75 29.71 8.56 -5.15
C PRO A 75 29.70 9.72 -4.15
N LYS A 76 30.70 9.75 -3.27
CA LYS A 76 30.86 10.81 -2.29
C LYS A 76 31.07 12.15 -3.00
N ALA A 77 30.33 13.17 -2.56
CA ALA A 77 30.41 14.48 -3.19
C ALA A 77 31.76 15.14 -2.89
N GLY A 78 32.48 15.55 -3.92
CA GLY A 78 33.75 16.30 -3.79
C GLY A 78 35.02 15.47 -3.82
N THR A 79 34.95 14.15 -3.92
CA THR A 79 36.13 13.29 -4.14
C THR A 79 36.48 13.24 -5.63
N GLN A 80 37.47 14.05 -6.02
CA GLN A 80 38.12 13.97 -7.33
C GLN A 80 39.52 13.36 -7.16
N GLY A 81 40.03 12.64 -8.16
CA GLY A 81 41.37 12.04 -8.13
C GLY A 81 41.43 10.70 -7.38
N LYS A 82 42.45 10.48 -6.54
CA LYS A 82 42.75 9.18 -5.89
C LYS A 82 41.62 8.57 -5.04
N HIS A 83 40.63 9.37 -4.64
CA HIS A 83 39.49 8.95 -3.80
C HIS A 83 38.17 8.93 -4.58
N SER A 84 38.20 8.92 -5.92
CA SER A 84 37.00 8.82 -6.77
C SER A 84 36.13 7.59 -6.46
N ASP A 85 36.74 6.55 -5.90
CA ASP A 85 36.09 5.26 -5.64
C ASP A 85 35.39 5.23 -4.26
N GLU A 86 35.53 6.29 -3.45
CA GLU A 86 34.80 6.41 -2.19
C GLU A 86 33.30 6.59 -2.43
N ARG A 87 32.51 5.67 -1.87
CA ARG A 87 31.04 5.68 -1.95
C ARG A 87 30.44 5.90 -0.57
N ASP A 88 29.41 6.74 -0.53
CA ASP A 88 28.57 6.94 0.63
C ASP A 88 27.25 6.18 0.45
N THR A 89 26.78 5.53 1.50
CA THR A 89 25.45 4.89 1.49
C THR A 89 24.39 5.90 1.89
N LEU A 90 23.46 6.22 0.98
CA LEU A 90 22.35 7.13 1.21
C LEU A 90 21.02 6.37 1.25
N GLN A 91 20.15 6.76 2.18
CA GLN A 91 18.80 6.20 2.29
C GLN A 91 17.86 6.91 1.32
N VAL A 92 17.60 6.28 0.17
CA VAL A 92 16.80 6.86 -0.91
C VAL A 92 15.35 6.42 -0.77
N PRO A 93 14.37 7.35 -0.86
CA PRO A 93 12.96 7.00 -0.88
C PRO A 93 12.61 6.30 -2.20
N GLN A 94 12.10 5.07 -2.11
CA GLN A 94 11.64 4.28 -3.23
C GLN A 94 10.18 3.88 -3.02
N ALA A 95 9.38 4.00 -4.09
CA ALA A 95 7.95 3.73 -4.03
C ALA A 95 7.61 2.24 -4.11
N VAL A 96 8.36 1.47 -4.89
CA VAL A 96 8.16 0.03 -5.08
C VAL A 96 9.51 -0.65 -4.98
N THR A 97 9.66 -1.60 -4.06
CA THR A 97 10.89 -2.36 -3.83
C THR A 97 10.69 -3.84 -4.15
N GLU A 98 11.78 -4.59 -4.38
CA GLU A 98 11.68 -6.03 -4.66
C GLU A 98 11.01 -6.82 -3.51
N SER A 99 11.20 -6.37 -2.26
CA SER A 99 10.52 -6.96 -1.09
C SER A 99 9.00 -6.86 -1.17
N ASP A 100 8.46 -5.80 -1.78
CA ASP A 100 7.01 -5.59 -1.88
C ASP A 100 6.34 -6.59 -2.82
N LEU A 101 7.07 -7.05 -3.85
CA LEU A 101 6.55 -8.00 -4.83
C LEU A 101 6.62 -9.45 -4.35
N GLY A 102 7.45 -9.74 -3.35
CA GLY A 102 7.63 -11.09 -2.81
C GLY A 102 6.59 -11.51 -1.76
N LYS A 103 6.50 -12.82 -1.52
CA LYS A 103 5.79 -13.37 -0.35
C LYS A 103 6.71 -13.40 0.86
N ASP A 104 6.51 -12.44 1.75
CA ASP A 104 7.18 -12.44 3.05
C ASP A 104 6.52 -13.46 4.00
N TYR A 105 7.11 -14.65 4.10
CA TYR A 105 6.68 -15.69 5.04
C TYR A 105 7.02 -15.39 6.50
N SER A 106 7.83 -14.35 6.75
CA SER A 106 8.28 -13.96 8.09
C SER A 106 7.19 -13.23 8.90
N SER A 107 6.19 -12.65 8.22
CA SER A 107 5.17 -11.82 8.87
C SER A 107 3.81 -12.52 8.96
N ARG A 108 3.11 -12.30 10.09
CA ARG A 108 1.75 -12.81 10.32
C ARG A 108 0.84 -11.69 10.82
N SER A 109 -0.42 -11.73 10.41
CA SER A 109 -1.47 -10.88 10.99
C SER A 109 -1.76 -11.23 12.45
N TRP A 110 -2.11 -10.21 13.24
CA TRP A 110 -2.60 -10.37 14.60
C TRP A 110 -3.92 -11.13 14.65
N LEU A 111 -4.06 -12.05 15.62
CA LEU A 111 -5.32 -12.73 15.88
C LEU A 111 -6.20 -11.89 16.82
N ALA A 112 -7.52 -12.00 16.66
CA ALA A 112 -8.49 -11.36 17.56
C ALA A 112 -8.24 -11.63 19.07
N PRO A 113 -7.99 -12.87 19.55
CA PRO A 113 -7.67 -13.11 20.96
C PRO A 113 -6.41 -12.40 21.46
N GLU A 114 -5.40 -12.21 20.60
CA GLU A 114 -4.16 -11.50 20.96
C GLU A 114 -4.44 -10.01 21.18
N LEU A 115 -5.22 -9.42 20.27
CA LEU A 115 -5.63 -8.02 20.35
C LEU A 115 -6.58 -7.75 21.52
N ARG A 116 -7.40 -8.72 21.94
CA ARG A 116 -8.29 -8.58 23.11
C ARG A 116 -7.54 -8.41 24.44
N ARG A 117 -6.29 -8.87 24.54
CA ARG A 117 -5.45 -8.73 25.76
C ARG A 117 -4.71 -7.39 25.87
N LYS A 118 -4.74 -6.55 24.82
CA LYS A 118 -4.02 -5.26 24.78
C LYS A 118 -4.83 -4.11 25.38
N SER A 119 -4.16 -3.07 25.86
CA SER A 119 -4.84 -1.86 26.35
C SER A 119 -5.54 -1.10 25.21
N SER A 120 -6.48 -0.22 25.53
CA SER A 120 -7.14 0.63 24.51
C SER A 120 -6.16 1.59 23.83
N VAL A 121 -5.19 2.12 24.59
CA VAL A 121 -4.14 3.02 24.07
C VAL A 121 -3.24 2.30 23.07
N ASP A 122 -2.81 1.07 23.39
CA ASP A 122 -1.98 0.27 22.49
C ASP A 122 -2.72 -0.08 21.19
N LEU A 123 -4.02 -0.41 21.29
CA LEU A 123 -4.85 -0.66 20.11
C LEU A 123 -4.99 0.58 19.22
N HIS A 124 -5.05 1.76 19.82
CA HIS A 124 -5.13 3.03 19.08
C HIS A 124 -3.81 3.34 18.35
N ASN A 125 -2.67 3.14 19.02
CA ASN A 125 -1.36 3.28 18.41
C ASN A 125 -1.17 2.27 17.27
N LEU A 126 -1.54 1.00 17.50
CA LEU A 126 -1.51 -0.03 16.48
C LEU A 126 -2.38 0.34 15.27
N TRP A 127 -3.56 0.90 15.51
CA TRP A 127 -4.43 1.35 14.43
C TRP A 127 -3.77 2.41 13.55
N TYR A 128 -3.05 3.39 14.14
CA TYR A 128 -2.29 4.36 13.36
C TYR A 128 -1.13 3.74 12.59
N VAL A 129 -0.40 2.80 13.18
CA VAL A 129 0.67 2.08 12.46
C VAL A 129 0.09 1.35 11.24
N LEU A 130 -0.99 0.60 11.42
CA LEU A 130 -1.68 -0.11 10.33
C LEU A 130 -2.21 0.85 9.26
N LEU A 131 -2.71 2.02 9.66
CA LEU A 131 -3.20 3.04 8.74
C LEU A 131 -2.05 3.62 7.89
N ILE A 132 -0.89 3.88 8.51
CA ILE A 132 0.29 4.39 7.83
C ILE A 132 0.84 3.35 6.85
N GLU A 133 0.96 2.08 7.28
CA GLU A 133 1.38 0.99 6.39
C GLU A 133 0.42 0.82 5.23
N ARG A 134 -0.91 0.86 5.47
CA ARG A 134 -1.89 0.82 4.39
C ARG A 134 -1.71 1.96 3.39
N ASN A 135 -1.47 3.19 3.86
CA ASN A 135 -1.26 4.33 2.97
C ASN A 135 0.04 4.20 2.18
N ARG A 136 1.08 3.62 2.79
CA ARG A 136 2.34 3.29 2.11
C ARG A 136 2.13 2.24 1.01
N LEU A 137 1.46 1.12 1.30
CA LEU A 137 1.14 0.09 0.30
C LEU A 137 0.21 0.62 -0.81
N ALA A 138 -0.69 1.55 -0.49
CA ALA A 138 -1.51 2.21 -1.49
C ALA A 138 -0.66 3.05 -2.47
N THR A 139 0.40 3.69 -1.97
CA THR A 139 1.33 4.48 -2.77
C THR A 139 2.14 3.59 -3.71
N SER A 140 2.65 2.45 -3.21
CA SER A 140 3.38 1.49 -4.04
C SER A 140 2.48 0.89 -5.13
N TRP A 141 1.25 0.51 -4.78
CA TRP A 141 0.27 -0.03 -5.73
C TRP A 141 -0.09 0.97 -6.84
N GLU A 142 -0.33 2.24 -6.49
CA GLU A 142 -0.65 3.27 -7.49
C GLU A 142 0.54 3.51 -8.45
N GLU A 143 1.78 3.41 -7.97
CA GLU A 143 2.96 3.47 -8.84
C GLU A 143 3.07 2.25 -9.77
N ILE A 144 2.83 1.03 -9.27
CA ILE A 144 2.76 -0.18 -10.11
C ILE A 144 1.72 0.01 -11.24
N LYS A 145 0.55 0.53 -10.87
CA LYS A 145 -0.54 0.81 -11.81
C LYS A 145 -0.16 1.87 -12.84
N ARG A 146 0.48 2.98 -12.43
CA ARG A 146 0.98 4.03 -13.34
C ARG A 146 1.97 3.46 -14.37
N HIS A 147 2.75 2.46 -13.98
CA HIS A 147 3.69 1.77 -14.84
C HIS A 147 3.10 0.59 -15.62
N ASN A 148 1.80 0.31 -15.50
CA ASN A 148 1.12 -0.85 -16.09
C ASN A 148 1.80 -2.19 -15.74
N ALA A 149 2.38 -2.28 -14.54
CA ALA A 149 3.15 -3.44 -14.08
C ALA A 149 2.33 -4.40 -13.20
N GLU A 150 1.01 -4.23 -13.11
CA GLU A 150 0.09 -5.03 -12.28
C GLU A 150 0.20 -6.54 -12.57
N GLY A 151 0.27 -6.91 -13.85
CA GLY A 151 0.41 -8.31 -14.25
C GLY A 151 1.74 -8.93 -13.78
N ALA A 152 2.84 -8.16 -13.81
CA ALA A 152 4.13 -8.61 -13.33
C ALA A 152 4.15 -8.75 -11.80
N ALA A 153 3.55 -7.79 -11.09
CA ALA A 153 3.38 -7.86 -9.63
C ALA A 153 2.60 -9.10 -9.22
N HIS A 154 1.47 -9.37 -9.89
CA HIS A 154 0.67 -10.55 -9.62
C HIS A 154 1.44 -11.86 -9.87
N MET A 155 2.23 -11.95 -10.95
CA MET A 155 3.07 -13.13 -11.23
C MET A 155 4.14 -13.36 -10.15
N LEU A 156 4.70 -12.28 -9.59
CA LEU A 156 5.70 -12.34 -8.52
C LEU A 156 5.12 -12.69 -7.15
N GLY A 157 3.79 -12.77 -7.03
CA GLY A 157 3.11 -13.18 -5.80
C GLY A 157 2.90 -12.03 -4.83
N GLU A 158 2.66 -10.84 -5.37
CA GLU A 158 2.42 -9.59 -4.66
C GLU A 158 1.72 -9.75 -3.30
N SER A 159 2.34 -9.18 -2.27
CA SER A 159 1.82 -9.20 -0.90
C SER A 159 0.99 -7.97 -0.52
N LEU A 160 0.83 -6.99 -1.44
CA LEU A 160 0.15 -5.70 -1.23
C LEU A 160 -1.38 -5.81 -1.07
N SER A 161 -1.91 -7.03 -0.92
CA SER A 161 -3.34 -7.27 -0.72
C SER A 161 -3.85 -6.61 0.56
N TYR A 162 -4.91 -5.82 0.41
CA TYR A 162 -5.62 -5.14 1.49
C TYR A 162 -6.24 -6.14 2.47
N ARG A 163 -5.55 -6.44 3.59
CA ARG A 163 -6.15 -7.20 4.69
C ARG A 163 -6.92 -6.26 5.60
N HIS A 164 -8.23 -6.52 5.71
CA HIS A 164 -9.16 -5.73 6.51
C HIS A 164 -8.87 -5.91 8.01
N HIS A 165 -8.59 -4.83 8.73
CA HIS A 165 -8.17 -4.84 10.15
C HIS A 165 -9.23 -4.33 11.15
N ARG A 166 -10.51 -4.22 10.77
CA ARG A 166 -11.54 -3.51 11.56
C ARG A 166 -12.40 -4.40 12.47
N PHE A 167 -11.83 -5.09 13.45
CA PHE A 167 -12.63 -6.02 14.28
C PHE A 167 -12.70 -5.66 15.77
N VAL A 168 -11.57 -5.52 16.45
CA VAL A 168 -11.53 -5.64 17.93
C VAL A 168 -12.04 -4.42 18.69
N LEU A 169 -11.88 -3.20 18.16
CA LEU A 169 -12.37 -1.99 18.85
C LEU A 169 -13.90 -1.89 18.84
N ASN A 170 -14.54 -2.30 17.74
CA ASN A 170 -15.99 -2.31 17.65
C ASN A 170 -16.59 -3.38 18.56
N GLU A 171 -15.97 -4.57 18.63
CA GLU A 171 -16.35 -5.62 19.59
C GLU A 171 -16.34 -5.10 21.04
N ARG A 172 -15.25 -4.45 21.47
CA ARG A 172 -15.14 -3.92 22.84
C ARG A 172 -16.18 -2.84 23.14
N ARG A 173 -16.45 -1.96 22.18
CA ARG A 173 -17.50 -0.93 22.31
C ARG A 173 -18.86 -1.59 22.55
N LEU A 174 -19.20 -2.61 21.76
CA LEU A 174 -20.45 -3.34 21.90
C LEU A 174 -20.53 -4.08 23.24
N ALA A 175 -19.45 -4.74 23.67
CA ALA A 175 -19.39 -5.44 24.96
C ALA A 175 -19.59 -4.49 26.16
N LEU A 176 -19.02 -3.28 26.10
CA LEU A 176 -19.21 -2.26 27.14
C LEU A 176 -20.67 -1.79 27.19
N ILE A 177 -21.27 -1.50 26.04
CA ILE A 177 -22.69 -1.10 25.95
C ILE A 177 -23.60 -2.20 26.50
N GLU A 178 -23.32 -3.46 26.18
CA GLU A 178 -24.07 -4.61 26.68
C GLU A 178 -23.93 -4.76 28.20
N ALA A 179 -22.71 -4.64 28.74
CA ALA A 179 -22.47 -4.69 30.19
C ALA A 179 -23.18 -3.55 30.93
N GLN A 180 -23.11 -2.32 30.40
CA GLN A 180 -23.86 -1.19 30.95
C GLN A 180 -25.37 -1.41 30.92
N LYS A 181 -25.87 -2.04 29.85
CA LYS A 181 -27.29 -2.40 29.73
C LYS A 181 -27.68 -3.44 30.78
N LYS A 182 -26.84 -4.46 31.03
CA LYS A 182 -27.06 -5.47 32.08
C LYS A 182 -27.08 -4.85 33.48
N VAL A 183 -26.07 -4.04 33.82
CA VAL A 183 -26.03 -3.30 35.10
C VAL A 183 -27.26 -2.42 35.28
N ARG A 184 -27.69 -1.73 34.22
CA ARG A 184 -28.92 -0.92 34.25
C ARG A 184 -30.15 -1.79 34.50
N GLN A 185 -30.28 -2.93 33.82
CA GLN A 185 -31.38 -3.86 34.02
C GLN A 185 -31.41 -4.42 35.45
N GLU A 186 -30.26 -4.85 35.97
CA GLU A 186 -30.09 -5.34 37.35
C GLU A 186 -30.46 -4.27 38.38
N SER A 187 -30.08 -3.00 38.15
CA SER A 187 -30.47 -1.88 39.01
C SER A 187 -31.96 -1.51 38.94
N ILE A 188 -32.62 -1.78 37.80
CA ILE A 188 -34.06 -1.54 37.57
C ILE A 188 -34.91 -2.66 38.16
N THR A 189 -34.31 -3.79 38.53
CA THR A 189 -34.90 -4.79 39.43
C THR A 189 -34.45 -4.55 40.88
N PRO A 190 -34.90 -3.48 41.59
CA PRO A 190 -34.91 -3.55 43.03
C PRO A 190 -36.06 -4.49 43.45
N SER A 191 -35.75 -5.45 44.32
CA SER A 191 -36.71 -6.14 45.20
C SER A 191 -38.05 -6.58 44.58
N LEU A 192 -38.05 -7.64 43.77
CA LEU A 192 -39.25 -8.46 43.54
C LEU A 192 -39.11 -9.88 44.11
N GLY A 193 -38.08 -10.12 44.94
CA GLY A 193 -37.74 -11.46 45.42
C GLY A 193 -37.24 -11.57 46.86
N ASP A 194 -37.33 -10.52 47.68
CA ASP A 194 -36.92 -10.59 49.11
C ASP A 194 -38.06 -10.27 50.09
N ASP A 195 -39.30 -10.17 49.58
CA ASP A 195 -40.49 -9.85 50.38
C ASP A 195 -41.48 -11.03 50.35
N GLY A 196 -41.11 -12.23 50.81
CA GLY A 196 -42.05 -13.35 50.75
C GLY A 196 -41.82 -14.59 51.61
N GLU A 197 -40.59 -14.93 52.02
CA GLU A 197 -40.33 -16.18 52.76
C GLU A 197 -40.26 -16.01 54.29
N LEU A 198 -40.66 -14.87 54.85
CA LEU A 198 -40.57 -14.61 56.30
C LEU A 198 -41.81 -15.05 57.12
N PHE A 199 -42.92 -15.45 56.48
CA PHE A 199 -44.17 -15.77 57.20
C PHE A 199 -44.59 -17.25 57.20
N GLU A 200 -43.82 -18.15 56.58
CA GLU A 200 -44.21 -19.57 56.46
C GLU A 200 -43.44 -20.48 57.41
N ALA A 201 -43.55 -20.22 58.72
CA ALA A 201 -43.07 -21.16 59.74
C ALA A 201 -43.89 -21.08 61.04
N GLN A 202 -45.15 -21.54 61.00
CA GLN A 202 -45.80 -22.16 62.16
C GLN A 202 -46.78 -23.25 61.69
N PRO A 203 -46.39 -24.55 61.68
CA PRO A 203 -47.34 -25.64 61.71
C PRO A 203 -47.90 -25.82 63.12
N SER A 204 -49.21 -26.10 63.16
CA SER A 204 -50.07 -26.37 64.31
C SER A 204 -49.56 -27.44 65.28
N ALA A 205 -49.78 -27.23 66.58
CA ALA A 205 -50.04 -28.27 67.58
C ALA A 205 -51.05 -27.75 68.62
#